data_AF-A0A270B7F3-F1
#
_entry.id   AF-A0A270B7F3-F1
#
_cell.length_a   1.000
_cell.length_b   1.000
_cell.length_c   1.000
_cell.angle_alpha   90.00
_cell.angle_beta   90.00
_cell.angle_gamma   90.00
#
_symmetry.space_group_name_H-M   'P 1'
#
loop_
_entity.id
_entity.type
_entity.pdbx_description
1 polymer ?
#
loop_
_entity_poly.entity_id
_entity_poly.type
_entity_poly.pdbx_seq_one_letter_code
_entity_poly.pdbx_strand_id
1 'polypeptide(L)' 'MTGCIPIGKAIDTLIATRCIVSGYRPLYSNRDFDPFVVHLGLEAAT' A
#
# COMPACT_ATOMS: atom_id res chain seq x y z
N MET A 1 -2.87 22.93 -9.37
CA MET A 1 -1.47 22.49 -9.49
C MET A 1 -1.36 21.10 -8.90
N THR A 2 -1.60 20.03 -9.68
CA THR A 2 -1.47 18.66 -9.14
C THR A 2 -0.90 17.76 -10.21
N GLY A 3 0.41 17.89 -10.46
CA GLY A 3 1.16 17.04 -11.39
C GLY A 3 2.14 16.10 -10.68
N CYS A 4 2.26 16.16 -9.35
CA CYS A 4 3.22 15.37 -8.58
C CYS A 4 2.50 14.58 -7.49
N ILE A 5 2.88 13.31 -7.34
CA ILE A 5 2.38 12.43 -6.28
C ILE A 5 3.04 12.84 -4.95
N PRO A 6 2.28 12.98 -3.84
CA PRO A 6 2.88 13.22 -2.53
C PRO A 6 3.84 12.10 -2.13
N ILE A 7 4.97 12.43 -1.49
CA ILE A 7 5.98 11.46 -1.05
C ILE A 7 5.38 10.31 -0.22
N GLY A 8 4.37 10.58 0.62
CA GLY A 8 3.68 9.56 1.42
C GLY A 8 3.02 8.48 0.57
N LYS A 9 2.37 8.86 -0.55
CA LYS A 9 1.74 7.91 -1.48
C LYS A 9 2.77 7.03 -2.19
N ALA A 10 3.97 7.57 -2.46
CA ALA A 10 5.07 6.79 -3.01
C ALA A 10 5.60 5.77 -1.98
N ILE A 11 5.67 6.16 -0.70
CA ILE A 11 6.06 5.27 0.40
C ILE A 11 5.03 4.14 0.57
N ASP A 12 3.73 4.44 0.56
CA ASP A 12 2.66 3.43 0.66
C ASP A 12 2.79 2.35 -0.43
N THR A 13 3.08 2.79 -1.66
CA THR A 13 3.32 1.88 -2.81
C THR A 13 4.51 0.97 -2.57
N LEU A 14 5.61 1.50 -2.02
CA LEU A 14 6.83 0.74 -1.77
C LEU A 14 6.63 -0.29 -0.64
N ILE A 15 5.91 0.09 0.42
CA ILE A 15 5.53 -0.83 1.51
C ILE A 15 4.63 -1.94 0.99
N ALA A 16 3.55 -1.60 0.28
CA ALA A 16 2.62 -2.59 -0.28
C ALA A 16 3.33 -3.57 -1.21
N THR A 17 4.21 -3.08 -2.09
CA THR A 17 5.00 -3.93 -3.00
C THR A 17 5.90 -4.89 -2.22
N ARG A 18 6.61 -4.41 -1.19
CA ARG A 18 7.47 -5.26 -0.37
C ARG A 18 6.67 -6.35 0.34
N CYS A 19 5.51 -6.00 0.87
CA CYS A 19 4.59 -6.92 1.53
C CYS A 19 4.09 -8.01 0.58
N ILE A 20 3.63 -7.64 -0.63
CA ILE A 20 3.19 -8.59 -1.66
C ILE A 20 4.33 -9.55 -2.05
N VAL A 21 5.50 -9.00 -2.39
CA VAL A 21 6.64 -9.82 -2.86
C VAL A 21 7.17 -10.77 -1.77
N SER A 22 7.10 -10.36 -0.50
CA SER A 22 7.65 -11.13 0.62
C SER A 22 6.60 -11.95 1.38
N GLY A 23 5.32 -11.85 1.02
CA GLY A 23 4.21 -12.48 1.74
C GLY A 23 3.96 -11.91 3.14
N TYR A 24 4.33 -10.65 3.40
CA TYR A 24 4.03 -10.00 4.69
C TYR A 24 2.66 -9.35 4.68
N ARG A 25 1.99 -9.39 5.84
CA ARG A 25 0.73 -8.71 6.07
C ARG A 25 0.95 -7.42 6.85
N PRO A 26 0.81 -6.22 6.24
CA PRO A 26 0.97 -4.99 6.98
C PRO A 26 -0.26 -4.73 7.86
N LEU A 27 -0.02 -4.22 9.07
CA LEU A 27 -1.05 -3.57 9.86
C LEU A 27 -1.16 -2.12 9.38
N TYR A 28 -2.33 -1.73 8.89
CA TYR A 28 -2.57 -0.37 8.44
C TYR A 28 -3.94 0.11 8.90
N SER A 29 -4.04 1.42 9.16
CA SER A 29 -5.32 2.11 9.42
C SER A 29 -5.64 3.16 8.35
N ASN A 30 -4.68 3.44 7.46
CA ASN A 30 -4.85 4.36 6.36
C ASN A 30 -5.56 3.68 5.18
N ARG A 31 -6.72 4.20 4.78
CA ARG A 31 -7.50 3.73 3.62
C ARG A 31 -6.77 3.85 2.28
N ASP A 32 -5.64 4.56 2.24
CA ASP A 32 -4.76 4.56 1.06
C ASP A 32 -4.20 3.18 0.71
N PHE A 33 -4.25 2.22 1.65
CA PHE A 33 -3.88 0.82 1.40
C PHE A 33 -5.00 -0.02 0.75
N ASP A 34 -6.26 0.42 0.81
CA ASP A 34 -7.40 -0.35 0.31
C ASP A 34 -7.29 -0.70 -1.19
N PRO A 35 -6.83 0.21 -2.09
CA PRO A 35 -6.63 -0.14 -3.49
C PRO A 35 -5.63 -1.29 -3.70
N PHE A 36 -4.61 -1.42 -2.84
CA PHE A 36 -3.64 -2.51 -2.92
C PHE A 36 -4.25 -3.84 -2.48
N VAL A 37 -5.18 -3.83 -1.53
CA VAL A 37 -5.94 -5.01 -1.11
C VAL A 37 -6.91 -5.43 -2.22
N VAL A 38 -7.70 -4.48 -2.73
CA VAL A 38 -8.77 -4.77 -3.71
C VAL A 38 -8.22 -5.16 -5.08
N HIS A 39 -7.13 -4.55 -5.54
CA HIS A 39 -6.67 -4.69 -6.92
C HIS A 39 -5.33 -5.42 -7.08
N LEU A 40 -4.48 -5.44 -6.05
CA LEU A 40 -3.10 -5.92 -6.16
C LEU A 40 -2.79 -7.14 -5.28
N GLY A 41 -3.77 -7.65 -4.54
CA GLY A 41 -3.63 -8.87 -3.73
C GLY A 41 -2.81 -8.70 -2.45
N LEU A 42 -2.70 -7.47 -1.93
CA LEU A 42 -2.13 -7.25 -0.61
C LEU A 42 -3.05 -7.85 0.47
N GLU A 43 -2.48 -8.64 1.38
CA GLU A 43 -3.22 -9.20 2.52
C GLU A 43 -3.03 -8.34 3.77
N ALA A 44 -4.11 -7.82 4.35
CA ALA A 44 -4.05 -7.06 5.59
C ALA A 44 -3.84 -7.96 6.82
N ALA A 45 -3.13 -7.47 7.82
CA ALA A 45 -3.12 -8.10 9.14
C ALA A 45 -4.46 -7.80 9.85
N THR A 46 -5.18 -8.85 10.26
CA THR A 46 -6.45 -8.78 11.01
C THR A 46 -6.22 -8.56 12.50
#